data_AF-A0AAW0XKW4-F1
#
_entry.id   AF-A0AAW0XKW4-F1
#
_cell.length_a   1.000
_cell.length_b   1.000
_cell.length_c   1.000
_cell.angle_alpha   90.00
_cell.angle_beta   90.00
_cell.angle_gamma   90.00
#
_symmetry.space_group_name_H-M   'P 1'
#
loop_
_entity.id
_entity.type
_entity.pdbx_description
1 polymer ?
#
loop_
_entity_poly.entity_id
_entity_poly.type
_entity_poly.pdbx_seq_one_letter_code
_entity_poly.pdbx_strand_id
1 'polypeptide(L)'
;MKTNSNNSFKNKKKWHSNQHKNKRLRPQNRQNKLHIKFDPNDRREYLTGFQKRKKERREKAHKQIENGIKNEMKRIRKDRVNLVKKLIYQNQEVPESENDEEDRIENSSVTVNSCGSATVEISGIDLVSDFHIGTNQMKLGNANPKTTPTKSVAEKYSEDEEEEKIDKEKLDELGIHNKKDLYRSLKKSSFQIMKKSHLMKLKQARDAKKQKKAQIKANNRKQKLKKKKMRHRRPPLTEQVA
;
A
#
# COMPACT_ATOMS: atom_id res chain seq x y z
N MET A 1 45.86 -15.13 -46.69
CA MET A 1 44.91 -15.98 -45.93
C MET A 1 45.12 -15.77 -44.44
N LYS A 2 44.11 -15.21 -43.74
CA LYS A 2 43.65 -15.55 -42.38
C LYS A 2 42.77 -14.40 -41.88
N THR A 3 41.53 -14.78 -41.58
CA THR A 3 40.41 -13.93 -41.16
C THR A 3 40.42 -13.65 -39.65
N ASN A 4 39.50 -12.77 -39.26
CA ASN A 4 38.83 -12.65 -37.96
C ASN A 4 39.50 -11.83 -36.84
N SER A 5 38.99 -10.60 -36.67
CA SER A 5 38.74 -10.04 -35.34
C SER A 5 37.30 -9.49 -35.24
N ASN A 6 36.33 -10.41 -35.21
CA ASN A 6 34.99 -10.10 -34.68
C ASN A 6 35.10 -9.92 -33.16
N ASN A 7 35.46 -8.72 -32.71
CA ASN A 7 35.42 -8.40 -31.28
C ASN A 7 34.01 -7.93 -30.88
N SER A 8 33.09 -8.91 -30.87
CA SER A 8 31.80 -8.83 -30.21
C SER A 8 32.04 -8.59 -28.72
N PHE A 9 31.85 -7.35 -28.25
CA PHE A 9 31.73 -7.03 -26.84
C PHE A 9 30.50 -7.73 -26.26
N LYS A 10 30.67 -9.01 -25.90
CA LYS A 10 29.76 -9.74 -25.03
C LYS A 10 29.84 -9.10 -23.65
N ASN A 11 28.96 -8.13 -23.40
CA ASN A 11 28.64 -7.65 -22.06
C ASN A 11 28.06 -8.82 -21.24
N LYS A 12 28.95 -9.66 -20.70
CA LYS A 12 28.62 -10.61 -19.64
C LYS A 12 28.27 -9.76 -18.42
N LYS A 13 26.97 -9.64 -18.15
CA LYS A 13 26.45 -9.24 -16.83
C LYS A 13 27.24 -10.03 -15.79
N LYS A 14 28.13 -9.35 -15.07
CA LYS A 14 28.74 -9.87 -13.84
C LYS A 14 27.58 -10.02 -12.87
N TRP A 15 27.03 -11.22 -12.79
CA TRP A 15 26.36 -11.65 -11.57
C TRP A 15 27.37 -11.36 -10.46
N HIS A 16 27.01 -10.50 -9.51
CA HIS A 16 27.72 -10.48 -8.25
C HIS A 16 27.56 -11.88 -7.68
N SER A 17 28.55 -12.74 -7.95
CA SER A 17 28.70 -13.95 -7.19
C SER A 17 28.77 -13.46 -5.77
N ASN A 18 27.83 -13.92 -4.96
CA ASN A 18 27.91 -13.77 -3.52
C ASN A 18 29.19 -14.49 -3.15
N GLN A 19 30.29 -13.76 -3.19
CA GLN A 19 31.55 -14.11 -2.59
C GLN A 19 31.24 -14.08 -1.11
N HIS A 20 30.59 -15.15 -0.64
CA HIS A 20 30.79 -15.67 0.68
C HIS A 20 32.29 -15.91 0.73
N LYS A 21 33.05 -14.85 1.06
CA LYS A 21 34.44 -14.95 1.43
C LYS A 21 34.44 -16.06 2.45
N ASN A 22 35.06 -17.18 2.11
CA ASN A 22 35.31 -18.29 3.02
C ASN A 22 36.22 -17.73 4.13
N LYS A 23 35.63 -16.94 5.03
CA LYS A 23 36.23 -16.53 6.28
C LYS A 23 36.36 -17.85 7.01
N ARG A 24 37.58 -18.40 7.03
CA ARG A 24 37.94 -19.53 7.86
C ARG A 24 37.35 -19.24 9.24
N LEU A 25 36.38 -20.07 9.66
CA LEU A 25 35.70 -19.88 10.94
C LEU A 25 36.78 -19.84 12.01
N ARG A 26 36.92 -18.70 12.70
CA ARG A 26 37.85 -18.61 13.82
C ARG A 26 37.47 -19.71 14.82
N PRO A 27 38.43 -20.44 15.40
CA PRO A 27 38.13 -21.52 16.33
C PRO A 27 37.22 -20.99 17.44
N GLN A 28 36.05 -21.60 17.57
CA GLN A 28 35.00 -21.15 18.47
C GLN A 28 35.42 -21.46 19.92
N ASN A 29 36.03 -20.47 20.59
CA ASN A 29 36.37 -20.56 22.01
C ASN A 29 35.09 -20.83 22.83
N ARG A 30 35.22 -21.43 24.02
CA ARG A 30 34.11 -21.77 24.93
C ARG A 30 33.18 -20.58 25.22
N GLN A 31 33.72 -19.35 25.20
CA GLN A 31 32.97 -18.08 25.31
C GLN A 31 32.17 -17.70 24.05
N ASN A 32 32.62 -18.12 22.87
CA ASN A 32 31.97 -17.81 21.58
C ASN A 32 31.02 -18.93 21.11
N LYS A 33 30.86 -20.00 21.90
CA LYS A 33 29.96 -21.11 21.57
C LYS A 33 28.51 -20.68 21.79
N LEU A 34 27.67 -20.90 20.79
CA LEU A 34 26.23 -20.68 20.89
C LEU A 34 25.63 -21.77 21.79
N HIS A 35 25.26 -21.41 23.02
CA HIS A 35 24.56 -22.31 23.92
C HIS A 35 23.05 -22.25 23.64
N ILE A 36 22.53 -23.24 22.91
CA ILE A 36 21.09 -23.41 22.72
C ILE A 36 20.54 -24.13 23.96
N LYS A 37 19.88 -23.39 24.84
CA LYS A 37 19.10 -23.94 25.94
C LYS A 37 17.64 -23.99 25.53
N PHE A 38 17.02 -25.16 25.67
CA PHE A 38 15.59 -25.30 25.47
C PHE A 38 14.87 -25.04 26.78
N ASP A 39 14.19 -23.91 26.88
CA ASP A 39 13.21 -23.73 27.94
C ASP A 39 12.01 -24.66 27.67
N PRO A 40 11.64 -25.54 28.60
CA PRO A 40 10.47 -26.41 28.44
C PRO A 40 9.17 -25.64 28.24
N ASN A 41 9.08 -24.39 28.71
CA ASN A 41 7.91 -23.54 28.52
C ASN A 41 7.84 -23.01 27.08
N ASP A 42 8.95 -22.50 26.56
CA ASP A 42 9.05 -22.08 25.15
C ASP A 42 8.81 -23.26 24.21
N ARG A 43 9.28 -24.45 24.56
CA ARG A 43 9.00 -25.68 23.80
C ARG A 43 7.49 -25.98 23.79
N ARG A 44 6.82 -25.88 24.93
CA ARG A 44 5.37 -26.10 25.03
C ARG A 44 4.60 -25.06 24.21
N GLU A 45 4.96 -23.78 24.28
CA GLU A 45 4.34 -22.73 23.47
C GLU A 45 4.64 -22.89 21.98
N TYR A 46 5.86 -23.29 21.62
CA TYR A 46 6.21 -23.59 20.25
C TYR A 46 5.35 -24.75 19.70
N LEU A 47 5.22 -25.84 20.43
CA LEU A 47 4.47 -27.02 19.96
C LEU A 47 2.95 -26.85 20.01
N THR A 48 2.40 -26.14 20.99
CA THR A 48 0.93 -26.00 21.14
C THR A 48 0.39 -24.66 20.60
N GLY A 49 1.24 -23.65 20.46
CA GLY A 49 0.87 -22.28 20.07
C GLY A 49 0.55 -22.07 18.59
N PHE A 50 0.38 -23.12 17.79
CA PHE A 50 0.03 -22.99 16.37
C PHE A 50 -1.24 -22.18 16.13
N GLN A 51 -2.25 -22.32 17.00
CA GLN A 51 -3.47 -21.53 16.92
C GLN A 51 -3.21 -20.05 17.21
N LYS A 52 -2.38 -19.74 18.21
CA LYS A 52 -1.94 -18.37 18.53
C LYS A 52 -1.23 -17.75 17.33
N ARG A 53 -0.19 -18.41 16.80
CA ARG A 53 0.56 -17.95 15.62
C ARG A 53 -0.31 -17.81 14.37
N LYS A 54 -1.29 -18.70 14.19
CA LYS A 54 -2.25 -18.60 13.07
C LYS A 54 -3.17 -17.39 13.24
N LYS A 55 -3.60 -17.08 14.47
CA LYS A 55 -4.39 -15.86 14.76
C LYS A 55 -3.54 -14.60 14.55
N GLU A 56 -2.33 -14.56 15.09
CA GLU A 56 -1.38 -13.46 14.91
C GLU A 56 -1.08 -13.18 13.45
N ARG A 57 -0.75 -14.21 12.65
CA ARG A 57 -0.53 -14.03 11.20
C ARG A 57 -1.74 -13.44 10.50
N ARG A 58 -2.95 -13.89 10.84
CA ARG A 58 -4.20 -13.32 10.27
C ARG A 58 -4.41 -11.87 10.69
N GLU A 59 -4.11 -11.53 11.93
CA GLU A 59 -4.23 -10.18 12.46
C GLU A 59 -3.19 -9.24 11.84
N LYS A 60 -1.93 -9.68 11.73
CA LYS A 60 -0.86 -8.94 11.04
C LYS A 60 -1.23 -8.64 9.60
N ALA A 61 -1.71 -9.64 8.86
CA ALA A 61 -2.18 -9.45 7.48
C ALA A 61 -3.38 -8.48 7.41
N HIS A 62 -4.25 -8.47 8.43
CA HIS A 62 -5.35 -7.50 8.50
C HIS A 62 -4.86 -6.07 8.68
N LYS A 63 -4.00 -5.86 9.68
CA LYS A 63 -3.38 -4.56 9.98
C LYS A 63 -2.59 -4.03 8.79
N GLN A 64 -1.87 -4.89 8.08
CA GLN A 64 -1.15 -4.52 6.85
C GLN A 64 -2.08 -4.01 5.75
N ILE A 65 -3.20 -4.68 5.50
CA ILE A 65 -4.20 -4.22 4.52
C ILE A 65 -4.83 -2.90 4.96
N GLU A 66 -5.18 -2.76 6.24
CA GLU A 66 -5.77 -1.53 6.78
C GLU A 66 -4.82 -0.33 6.70
N ASN A 67 -3.57 -0.52 7.13
CA ASN A 67 -2.53 0.50 7.03
C ASN A 67 -2.24 0.86 5.56
N GLY A 68 -2.22 -0.13 4.67
CA GLY A 68 -2.09 0.11 3.23
C GLY A 68 -3.22 0.96 2.67
N ILE A 69 -4.47 0.71 3.07
CA ILE A 69 -5.62 1.56 2.68
C ILE A 69 -5.47 2.98 3.23
N LYS A 70 -5.06 3.14 4.49
CA LYS A 70 -4.84 4.46 5.09
C LYS A 70 -3.74 5.24 4.37
N ASN A 71 -2.64 4.59 4.01
CA ASN A 71 -1.54 5.21 3.27
C ASN A 71 -1.98 5.58 1.85
N GLU A 72 -2.75 4.71 1.18
CA GLU A 72 -3.33 5.00 -0.14
C GLU A 72 -4.29 6.21 -0.08
N MET A 73 -5.12 6.29 0.96
CA MET A 73 -6.00 7.45 1.20
C MET A 73 -5.19 8.74 1.36
N LYS A 74 -4.11 8.70 2.16
CA LYS A 74 -3.22 9.84 2.36
C LYS A 74 -2.54 10.25 1.05
N ARG A 75 -2.04 9.29 0.26
CA ARG A 75 -1.41 9.54 -1.04
C ARG A 75 -2.39 10.25 -1.98
N ILE A 76 -3.59 9.69 -2.15
CA ILE A 76 -4.60 10.27 -3.03
C ILE A 76 -5.08 11.65 -2.55
N ARG A 77 -5.12 11.89 -1.23
CA ARG A 77 -5.40 13.24 -0.69
C ARG A 77 -4.29 14.23 -1.08
N LYS A 78 -3.01 13.85 -0.93
CA LYS A 78 -1.87 14.67 -1.35
C LYS A 78 -1.90 14.93 -2.86
N ASP A 79 -2.10 13.89 -3.68
CA ASP A 79 -2.20 14.01 -5.13
C ASP A 79 -3.31 14.98 -5.55
N ARG A 80 -4.46 14.94 -4.86
CA ARG A 80 -5.58 15.85 -5.09
C ARG A 80 -5.21 17.30 -4.78
N VAL A 81 -4.56 17.55 -3.63
CA VAL A 81 -4.11 18.90 -3.25
C VAL A 81 -3.09 19.42 -4.26
N ASN A 82 -2.12 18.59 -4.62
CA ASN A 82 -1.10 18.94 -5.62
C ASN A 82 -1.71 19.23 -7.00
N LEU A 83 -2.76 18.50 -7.39
CA LEU A 83 -3.48 18.75 -8.63
C LEU A 83 -4.19 20.11 -8.59
N VAL A 84 -4.84 20.45 -7.48
CA VAL A 84 -5.46 21.77 -7.29
C VAL A 84 -4.39 22.87 -7.38
N LYS A 85 -3.27 22.72 -6.66
CA LYS A 85 -2.14 23.67 -6.75
C LYS A 85 -1.63 23.82 -8.18
N LYS A 86 -1.41 22.72 -8.89
CA LYS A 86 -0.98 22.76 -10.30
C LYS A 86 -1.97 23.51 -11.19
N LEU A 87 -3.27 23.27 -11.04
CA LEU A 87 -4.29 23.99 -11.82
C LEU A 87 -4.30 25.51 -11.53
N ILE A 88 -3.94 25.92 -10.32
CA ILE A 88 -3.98 27.33 -9.89
C ILE A 88 -2.67 28.07 -10.21
N TYR A 89 -1.52 27.41 -10.08
CA TYR A 89 -0.20 28.03 -10.15
C TYR A 89 0.58 27.68 -11.42
N GLN A 90 -0.01 26.95 -12.38
CA GLN A 90 0.67 26.58 -13.63
C GLN A 90 1.18 27.78 -14.47
N ASN A 91 0.67 28.99 -14.23
CA ASN A 91 1.06 30.22 -14.93
C ASN A 91 1.80 31.25 -14.05
N GLN A 92 2.07 30.91 -12.78
CA GLN A 92 2.75 31.83 -11.86
C GLN A 92 4.14 31.28 -11.61
N GLU A 93 5.19 32.01 -11.99
CA GLU A 93 6.56 31.72 -11.56
C GLU A 93 6.57 31.70 -10.03
N VAL A 94 6.65 30.49 -9.45
CA VAL A 94 6.65 30.31 -8.01
C VAL A 94 8.03 30.68 -7.51
N PRO A 95 8.19 31.68 -6.60
CA PRO A 95 9.46 31.86 -5.92
C PRO A 95 9.71 30.61 -5.06
N GLU A 96 10.85 29.96 -5.28
CA GLU A 96 11.28 28.79 -4.52
C GLU A 96 11.13 29.08 -3.02
N SER A 97 10.29 28.30 -2.35
CA SER A 97 10.14 28.40 -0.89
C SER A 97 11.29 27.61 -0.28
N GLU A 98 12.30 28.31 0.20
CA GLU A 98 13.55 27.81 0.80
C GLU A 98 13.36 26.85 2.00
N ASN A 99 12.14 26.70 2.52
CA ASN A 99 11.88 25.93 3.74
C ASN A 99 11.87 24.39 3.56
N ASP A 100 11.85 23.87 2.33
CA ASP A 100 11.92 22.42 2.09
C ASP A 100 13.35 21.92 1.78
N GLU A 101 14.33 22.83 1.63
CA GLU A 101 15.72 22.47 1.32
C GLU A 101 16.61 22.29 2.57
N GLU A 102 16.29 22.94 3.68
CA GLU A 102 17.15 22.96 4.87
C GLU A 102 17.30 21.57 5.53
N ASP A 103 16.24 20.74 5.46
CA ASP A 103 16.26 19.36 5.98
C ASP A 103 17.06 18.37 5.09
N ARG A 104 17.47 18.76 3.88
CA ARG A 104 18.14 17.85 2.93
C ARG A 104 19.65 18.04 2.86
N ILE A 105 20.16 19.21 3.25
CA ILE A 105 21.57 19.59 3.05
C ILE A 105 22.49 19.07 4.17
N GLU A 106 21.97 18.75 5.36
CA GLU A 106 22.79 18.32 6.50
C GLU A 106 23.53 16.97 6.34
N ASN A 107 23.22 16.16 5.30
CA ASN A 107 23.80 14.82 5.13
C ASN A 107 24.85 14.68 4.01
N SER A 108 25.26 15.76 3.33
CA SER A 108 26.31 15.69 2.30
C SER A 108 27.71 15.87 2.92
N SER A 109 28.38 14.79 3.28
CA SER A 109 29.78 14.85 3.70
C SER A 109 30.68 14.98 2.46
N VAL A 110 31.11 16.19 2.12
CA VAL A 110 32.11 16.42 1.06
C VAL A 110 33.51 16.29 1.67
N THR A 111 34.29 15.30 1.23
CA THR A 111 35.70 15.17 1.60
C THR A 111 36.59 15.56 0.43
N VAL A 112 37.35 16.64 0.60
CA VAL A 112 38.33 17.11 -0.40
C VAL A 112 39.71 16.63 -0.01
N ASN A 113 40.30 15.74 -0.82
CA ASN A 113 41.68 15.30 -0.64
C ASN A 113 42.56 15.92 -1.73
N SER A 114 43.53 16.74 -1.33
CA SER A 114 44.53 17.31 -2.23
C SER A 114 45.72 16.34 -2.36
N CYS A 115 46.05 15.93 -3.59
CA CYS A 115 47.23 15.13 -3.88
C CYS A 115 48.05 15.84 -4.98
N GLY A 116 49.00 16.67 -4.57
CA GLY A 116 49.84 17.43 -5.50
C GLY A 116 49.07 18.53 -6.25
N SER A 117 49.30 18.67 -7.56
CA SER A 117 48.74 19.77 -8.38
C SER A 117 47.31 19.52 -8.91
N ALA A 118 46.62 18.47 -8.47
CA ALA A 118 45.28 18.14 -8.92
C ALA A 118 44.33 17.94 -7.73
N THR A 119 43.16 18.58 -7.79
CA THR A 119 42.06 18.43 -6.84
C THR A 119 41.03 17.47 -7.42
N VAL A 120 40.65 16.46 -6.64
CA VAL A 120 39.60 15.50 -7.00
C VAL A 120 38.46 15.65 -5.99
N GLU A 121 37.29 16.02 -6.49
CA GLU A 121 36.05 16.13 -5.72
C GLU A 121 35.21 14.88 -5.96
N ILE A 122 34.76 14.24 -4.88
CA ILE A 122 33.88 13.06 -4.95
C ILE A 122 32.55 13.46 -4.31
N SER A 123 31.56 13.75 -5.15
CA SER A 123 30.18 14.02 -4.75
C SER A 123 29.34 12.72 -4.87
N GLY A 124 28.81 12.26 -3.74
CA GLY A 124 27.94 11.09 -3.69
C GLY A 124 26.50 11.46 -4.06
N ILE A 125 26.13 11.27 -5.33
CA ILE A 125 24.74 11.43 -5.79
C ILE A 125 24.00 10.11 -5.57
N ASP A 126 22.99 10.11 -4.70
CA ASP A 126 22.11 8.95 -4.49
C ASP A 126 21.14 8.81 -5.69
N LEU A 127 21.45 7.87 -6.58
CA LEU A 127 20.68 7.57 -7.81
C LEU A 127 19.30 6.94 -7.54
N VAL A 128 18.88 6.81 -6.28
CA VAL A 128 17.58 6.24 -5.91
C VAL A 128 16.43 7.24 -6.05
N SER A 129 16.71 8.55 -6.16
CA SER A 129 15.69 9.56 -6.47
C SER A 129 15.65 9.92 -7.96
N ASP A 130 14.58 9.47 -8.61
CA ASP A 130 13.86 10.12 -9.72
C ASP A 130 14.52 10.31 -11.10
N PHE A 131 15.64 9.66 -11.43
CA PHE A 131 16.05 9.53 -12.84
C PHE A 131 15.38 8.33 -13.53
N HIS A 132 14.19 8.57 -14.08
CA HIS A 132 13.48 7.61 -14.94
C HIS A 132 14.12 7.58 -16.34
N ILE A 133 15.07 6.68 -16.57
CA ILE A 133 15.53 6.34 -17.93
C ILE A 133 14.50 5.42 -18.58
N GLY A 134 13.65 5.99 -19.46
CA GLY A 134 12.90 5.26 -20.48
C GLY A 134 11.42 5.00 -20.16
N THR A 135 10.53 5.73 -20.85
CA THR A 135 9.09 5.43 -20.91
C THR A 135 8.83 4.23 -21.81
N ASN A 136 8.60 3.05 -21.24
CA ASN A 136 7.96 1.96 -21.97
C ASN A 136 6.45 2.01 -21.70
N GLN A 137 5.70 2.70 -22.56
CA GLN A 137 4.24 2.74 -22.49
C GLN A 137 3.64 1.50 -23.16
N MET A 138 3.10 0.57 -22.38
CA MET A 138 2.11 -0.38 -22.89
C MET A 138 0.71 0.23 -22.72
N LYS A 139 0.08 0.62 -23.83
CA LYS A 139 -1.35 0.96 -23.85
C LYS A 139 -2.16 -0.31 -23.62
N LEU A 140 -2.83 -0.44 -22.47
CA LEU A 140 -3.89 -1.43 -22.28
C LEU A 140 -5.26 -0.75 -22.35
N GLY A 141 -6.08 -1.24 -23.28
CA GLY A 141 -7.37 -0.71 -23.66
C GLY A 141 -8.45 -0.74 -22.58
N ASN A 142 -9.41 0.15 -22.80
CA ASN A 142 -10.58 0.41 -21.99
C ASN A 142 -11.49 -0.82 -21.82
N ALA A 143 -11.88 -1.12 -20.59
CA ALA A 143 -13.12 -1.85 -20.29
C ALA A 143 -13.77 -1.27 -19.03
N ASN A 144 -14.91 -0.61 -19.22
CA ASN A 144 -15.81 -0.16 -18.15
C ASN A 144 -16.52 -1.36 -17.50
N PRO A 145 -16.73 -1.35 -16.18
CA PRO A 145 -18.06 -1.71 -15.71
C PRO A 145 -18.63 -0.71 -14.69
N LYS A 146 -19.86 -0.27 -14.97
CA LYS A 146 -20.74 0.50 -14.09
C LYS A 146 -21.05 -0.32 -12.83
N THR A 147 -20.70 0.18 -11.65
CA THR A 147 -21.29 -0.29 -10.38
C THR A 147 -21.49 0.88 -9.42
N THR A 148 -22.75 1.11 -9.08
CA THR A 148 -23.27 2.08 -8.11
C THR A 148 -22.59 1.93 -6.73
N PRO A 149 -22.35 3.01 -5.96
CA PRO A 149 -21.80 2.91 -4.62
C PRO A 149 -22.93 2.89 -3.57
N THR A 150 -23.03 1.78 -2.83
CA THR A 150 -23.81 1.69 -1.59
C THR A 150 -23.04 2.32 -0.43
N LYS A 151 -23.78 3.09 0.36
CA LYS A 151 -23.39 3.92 1.50
C LYS A 151 -23.07 3.04 2.73
N SER A 152 -21.88 3.17 3.31
CA SER A 152 -21.57 3.09 4.77
C SER A 152 -20.10 2.69 5.02
N VAL A 153 -19.30 3.66 5.46
CA VAL A 153 -18.51 3.68 6.71
C VAL A 153 -17.90 5.09 6.71
N ALA A 154 -18.59 6.02 7.35
CA ALA A 154 -18.06 7.34 7.67
C ALA A 154 -17.22 7.18 8.95
N GLU A 155 -15.93 6.90 8.79
CA GLU A 155 -14.96 7.20 9.84
C GLU A 155 -14.56 8.67 9.66
N LYS A 156 -14.91 9.49 10.66
CA LYS A 156 -14.42 10.86 10.89
C LYS A 156 -12.89 10.85 10.80
N TYR A 157 -12.34 11.36 9.71
CA TYR A 157 -10.97 11.86 9.65
C TYR A 157 -11.06 13.34 9.30
N SER A 158 -10.37 14.16 10.09
CA SER A 158 -10.45 15.61 10.18
C SER A 158 -10.64 16.32 8.85
N GLU A 159 -11.74 17.08 8.81
CA GLU A 159 -12.07 18.13 7.85
C GLU A 159 -11.26 19.39 8.18
N ASP A 160 -9.94 19.27 8.27
CA ASP A 160 -9.10 20.46 8.15
C ASP A 160 -8.87 20.68 6.66
N GLU A 161 -9.85 21.39 6.10
CA GLU A 161 -9.78 21.98 4.78
C GLU A 161 -8.90 23.23 4.88
N GLU A 162 -7.60 23.05 4.68
CA GLU A 162 -6.79 24.10 4.02
C GLU A 162 -7.26 24.18 2.56
N GLU A 163 -8.46 24.73 2.40
CA GLU A 163 -8.93 25.24 1.14
C GLU A 163 -8.12 26.51 0.84
N GLU A 164 -7.01 26.36 0.10
CA GLU A 164 -6.31 27.51 -0.47
C GLU A 164 -7.32 28.45 -1.14
N LYS A 165 -7.13 29.76 -0.95
CA LYS A 165 -7.98 30.78 -1.57
C LYS A 165 -7.74 30.70 -3.07
N ILE A 166 -8.73 30.19 -3.80
CA ILE A 166 -8.71 30.13 -5.27
C ILE A 166 -9.35 31.41 -5.78
N ASP A 167 -8.62 32.16 -6.61
CA ASP A 167 -9.11 33.36 -7.27
C ASP A 167 -10.21 33.00 -8.29
N LYS A 168 -11.24 33.85 -8.37
CA LYS A 168 -12.40 33.62 -9.26
C LYS A 168 -12.02 33.64 -10.74
N GLU A 169 -11.03 34.46 -11.12
CA GLU A 169 -10.54 34.56 -12.50
C GLU A 169 -9.95 33.24 -13.01
N LYS A 170 -9.15 32.56 -12.16
CA LYS A 170 -8.57 31.24 -12.48
C LYS A 170 -9.63 30.14 -12.60
N LEU A 171 -10.75 30.28 -11.88
CA LEU A 171 -11.89 29.37 -11.99
C LEU A 171 -12.65 29.57 -13.32
N ASP A 172 -12.78 30.82 -13.77
CA ASP A 172 -13.42 31.16 -15.03
C ASP A 172 -12.59 30.72 -16.25
N GLU A 173 -11.25 30.82 -16.20
CA GLU A 173 -10.33 30.27 -17.22
C GLU A 173 -10.49 28.75 -17.41
N LEU A 174 -10.78 28.03 -16.33
CA LEU A 174 -11.01 26.58 -16.35
C LEU A 174 -12.46 26.22 -16.71
N GLY A 175 -13.33 27.21 -16.95
CA GLY A 175 -14.75 27.00 -17.23
C GLY A 175 -15.54 26.45 -16.04
N ILE A 176 -15.07 26.71 -14.81
CA ILE A 176 -15.70 26.20 -13.57
C ILE A 176 -16.31 27.36 -12.78
N HIS A 177 -17.64 27.50 -12.85
CA HIS A 177 -18.36 28.61 -12.20
C HIS A 177 -18.35 28.60 -10.66
N ASN A 178 -17.96 27.48 -10.02
CA ASN A 178 -17.97 27.38 -8.56
C ASN A 178 -16.80 26.55 -8.03
N LYS A 179 -16.03 27.14 -7.11
CA LYS A 179 -14.95 26.47 -6.35
C LYS A 179 -15.41 25.12 -5.79
N LYS A 180 -16.61 25.06 -5.22
CA LYS A 180 -17.14 23.83 -4.60
C LYS A 180 -17.32 22.70 -5.61
N ASP A 181 -17.64 23.01 -6.86
CA ASP A 181 -17.83 22.00 -7.90
C ASP A 181 -16.51 21.42 -8.40
N LEU A 182 -15.43 22.22 -8.44
CA LEU A 182 -14.06 21.72 -8.67
C LEU A 182 -13.67 20.70 -7.59
N TYR A 183 -13.76 21.08 -6.31
CA TYR A 183 -13.39 20.15 -5.23
C TYR A 183 -14.30 18.92 -5.19
N ARG A 184 -15.59 19.07 -5.52
CA ARG A 184 -16.54 17.95 -5.58
C ARG A 184 -16.22 17.00 -6.73
N SER A 185 -15.81 17.49 -7.90
CA SER A 185 -15.42 16.65 -9.04
C SER A 185 -14.12 15.89 -8.74
N LEU A 186 -13.12 16.56 -8.16
CA LEU A 186 -11.86 15.95 -7.73
C LEU A 186 -12.04 14.95 -6.58
N LYS A 187 -12.96 15.20 -5.65
CA LYS A 187 -13.34 14.24 -4.60
C LYS A 187 -14.00 12.99 -5.18
N LYS A 188 -14.81 13.14 -6.24
CA LYS A 188 -15.42 11.99 -6.93
C LYS A 188 -14.37 11.16 -7.69
N SER A 189 -13.46 11.80 -8.42
CA SER A 189 -12.41 11.10 -9.17
C SER A 189 -11.44 10.36 -8.24
N SER A 190 -10.95 11.03 -7.19
CA SER A 190 -10.12 10.41 -6.16
C SER A 190 -10.80 9.22 -5.46
N PHE A 191 -12.09 9.32 -5.15
CA PHE A 191 -12.85 8.20 -4.60
C PHE A 191 -12.93 7.02 -5.58
N GLN A 192 -13.08 7.26 -6.88
CA GLN A 192 -13.07 6.20 -7.88
C GLN A 192 -11.71 5.50 -7.98
N ILE A 193 -10.61 6.26 -7.91
CA ILE A 193 -9.24 5.71 -7.87
C ILE A 193 -9.09 4.81 -6.64
N MET A 194 -9.49 5.28 -5.45
CA MET A 194 -9.47 4.48 -4.24
C MET A 194 -10.32 3.21 -4.34
N LYS A 195 -11.54 3.30 -4.87
CA LYS A 195 -12.43 2.16 -5.05
C LYS A 195 -11.83 1.10 -5.98
N LYS A 196 -11.07 1.53 -7.00
CA LYS A 196 -10.41 0.65 -7.96
C LYS A 196 -9.11 0.02 -7.43
N SER A 197 -8.52 0.57 -6.38
CA SER A 197 -7.29 0.05 -5.76
C SER A 197 -7.42 -1.42 -5.33
N HIS A 198 -6.32 -2.16 -5.44
CA HIS A 198 -6.29 -3.58 -5.10
C HIS A 198 -6.64 -3.84 -3.63
N LEU A 199 -6.09 -3.03 -2.72
CA LEU A 199 -6.33 -3.16 -1.27
C LEU A 199 -7.80 -2.93 -0.90
N MET A 200 -8.45 -1.93 -1.52
CA MET A 200 -9.87 -1.67 -1.29
C MET A 200 -10.74 -2.82 -1.84
N LYS A 201 -10.42 -3.37 -3.02
CA LYS A 201 -11.10 -4.56 -3.57
C LYS A 201 -10.96 -5.78 -2.66
N LEU A 202 -9.76 -6.03 -2.13
CA LEU A 202 -9.52 -7.12 -1.18
C LEU A 202 -10.38 -6.96 0.09
N LYS A 203 -10.46 -5.75 0.64
CA LYS A 203 -11.31 -5.45 1.80
C LYS A 203 -12.79 -5.69 1.49
N GLN A 204 -13.29 -5.16 0.37
CA GLN A 204 -14.68 -5.36 -0.06
C GLN A 204 -15.03 -6.84 -0.26
N ALA A 205 -14.17 -7.60 -0.94
CA ALA A 205 -14.39 -9.03 -1.14
C ALA A 205 -14.42 -9.81 0.17
N ARG A 206 -13.56 -9.45 1.14
CA ARG A 206 -13.57 -10.03 2.48
C ARG A 206 -14.86 -9.70 3.24
N ASP A 207 -15.28 -8.45 3.21
CA ASP A 207 -16.49 -7.99 3.91
C ASP A 207 -17.75 -8.62 3.29
N ALA A 208 -17.82 -8.73 1.96
CA ALA A 208 -18.89 -9.45 1.26
C ALA A 208 -18.96 -10.94 1.66
N LYS A 209 -17.81 -11.62 1.78
CA LYS A 209 -17.76 -13.02 2.26
C LYS A 209 -18.26 -13.13 3.71
N LYS A 210 -17.91 -12.18 4.59
CA LYS A 210 -18.41 -12.14 5.99
C LYS A 210 -19.93 -11.93 6.03
N GLN A 211 -20.44 -10.98 5.25
CA GLN A 211 -21.87 -10.69 5.16
C GLN A 211 -22.66 -11.89 4.63
N LYS A 212 -22.18 -12.55 3.55
CA LYS A 212 -22.81 -13.77 3.01
C LYS A 212 -22.89 -14.88 4.06
N LYS A 213 -21.82 -15.11 4.83
CA LYS A 213 -21.81 -16.10 5.92
C LYS A 213 -22.78 -15.73 7.05
N ALA A 214 -22.83 -14.45 7.43
CA ALA A 214 -23.76 -13.96 8.44
C ALA A 214 -25.22 -14.13 7.99
N GLN A 215 -25.52 -13.82 6.73
CA GLN A 215 -26.85 -13.99 6.14
C GLN A 215 -27.27 -15.46 6.11
N ILE A 216 -26.38 -16.37 5.69
CA ILE A 216 -26.64 -17.82 5.71
C ILE A 216 -26.93 -18.29 7.14
N LYS A 217 -26.14 -17.88 8.13
CA LYS A 217 -26.37 -18.23 9.54
C LYS A 217 -27.72 -17.71 10.05
N ALA A 218 -28.08 -16.48 9.70
CA ALA A 218 -29.36 -15.87 10.06
C ALA A 218 -30.54 -16.62 9.44
N ASN A 219 -30.45 -16.97 8.15
CA ASN A 219 -31.48 -17.74 7.45
C ASN A 219 -31.65 -19.14 8.05
N ASN A 220 -30.55 -19.84 8.35
CA ASN A 220 -30.60 -21.14 9.01
C ASN A 220 -31.25 -21.06 10.39
N ARG A 221 -30.98 -20.00 11.17
CA ARG A 221 -31.64 -19.75 12.46
C ARG A 221 -33.14 -19.52 12.31
N LYS A 222 -33.56 -18.70 11.33
CA LYS A 222 -34.96 -18.46 11.02
C LYS A 222 -35.69 -19.75 10.61
N GLN A 223 -35.09 -20.58 9.76
CA GLN A 223 -35.67 -21.87 9.37
C GLN A 223 -35.82 -22.83 10.54
N LYS A 224 -34.81 -22.93 11.43
CA LYS A 224 -34.91 -23.76 12.65
C LYS A 224 -36.05 -23.30 13.56
N LEU A 225 -36.23 -22.00 13.74
CA LEU A 225 -37.34 -21.44 14.51
C LEU A 225 -38.70 -21.74 13.88
N LYS A 226 -38.83 -21.61 12.56
CA LYS A 226 -40.07 -21.99 11.83
C LYS A 226 -40.38 -23.48 12.02
N LYS A 227 -39.40 -24.37 11.86
CA LYS A 227 -39.58 -25.82 12.08
C LYS A 227 -40.02 -26.14 13.51
N LYS A 228 -39.44 -25.48 14.52
CA LYS A 228 -39.88 -25.63 15.92
C LYS A 228 -41.34 -25.20 16.12
N LYS A 229 -41.74 -24.05 15.57
CA LYS A 229 -43.13 -23.57 15.65
C LYS A 229 -44.14 -24.53 15.00
N MET A 230 -43.77 -25.15 13.87
CA MET A 230 -44.63 -26.14 13.20
C MET A 230 -44.79 -27.43 14.01
N ARG A 231 -43.77 -27.85 14.77
CA ARG A 231 -43.85 -29.04 15.63
C ARG A 231 -44.84 -28.87 16.79
N HIS A 232 -44.96 -27.67 17.35
CA HIS A 232 -45.90 -27.37 18.44
C HIS A 232 -47.35 -27.13 17.98
N ARG A 233 -47.62 -27.09 16.67
CA ARG A 233 -48.97 -26.92 16.10
C ARG A 233 -49.59 -28.23 15.61
N ARG A 234 -48.91 -29.37 15.74
CA ARG A 234 -49.51 -30.66 15.40
C ARG A 234 -50.50 -31.03 16.52
N PRO A 235 -51.81 -31.18 16.23
CA PRO A 235 -52.75 -31.68 17.22
C PRO A 235 -52.33 -33.11 17.61
N PRO A 236 -52.56 -33.54 18.86
CA PRO A 236 -52.33 -34.93 19.25
C PRO A 236 -53.19 -35.84 18.36
N LEU A 237 -52.58 -36.90 17.83
CA LEU A 237 -53.29 -37.97 17.13
C LEU A 237 -54.21 -38.63 18.17
N THR A 238 -55.50 -38.36 18.07
CA THR A 238 -56.52 -39.11 18.79
C THR A 238 -56.50 -40.54 18.29
N GLU A 239 -56.10 -41.48 19.15
CA GLU A 239 -56.20 -42.92 18.92
C GLU A 239 -57.67 -43.26 18.63
N GLN A 240 -57.98 -43.60 17.38
CA GLN A 240 -59.20 -44.34 17.05
C GLN A 240 -58.88 -45.82 17.33
N VAL A 241 -59.23 -46.25 18.54
CA VAL A 241 -59.34 -47.68 18.89
C VAL A 241 -60.71 -48.13 18.36
N ALA A 242 -60.69 -49.07 17.42
CA ALA A 242 -61.85 -49.83 16.95
C ALA A 242 -61.74 -51.27 17.49
#